data_AF-A0A967GWM9-F1
#
_entry.id   AF-A0A967GWM9-F1
#
_cell.length_a   1.000
_cell.length_b   1.000
_cell.length_c   1.000
_cell.angle_alpha   90.00
_cell.angle_beta   90.00
_cell.angle_gamma   90.00
#
_symmetry.space_group_name_H-M   'P 1'
#
loop_
_entity.id
_entity.type
_entity.pdbx_description
1 polymer ?
#
loop_
_entity_poly.entity_id
_entity_poly.type
_entity_poly.pdbx_seq_one_letter_code
_entity_poly.pdbx_strand_id
1 'polypeptide(L)'
;MPLEHNESLHDLAIDARAHLKHFYRQEADLVAAAPGRVNLIGEHVDYCDGFVLPLAIDRHIVIAAAQDNTGEARIRSIEEAEEAVIPLDHTLESRIPQWSNFLRGVLEGFRRR
;
A
#
# COMPACT_ATOMS: atom_id res chain seq x y z
N MET A 1 8.09 -10.15 27.81
CA MET A 1 8.55 -9.33 26.67
C MET A 1 7.99 -7.93 26.84
N PRO A 2 8.79 -6.87 26.70
CA PRO A 2 8.23 -5.54 26.51
C PRO A 2 7.44 -5.50 25.20
N LEU A 3 6.31 -4.80 25.19
CA LEU A 3 5.58 -4.51 23.96
C LEU A 3 6.44 -3.51 23.18
N GLU A 4 6.92 -3.90 22.00
CA GLU A 4 7.56 -2.97 21.07
C GLU A 4 6.54 -1.90 20.66
N HIS A 5 6.97 -0.65 20.67
CA HIS A 5 6.14 0.47 20.23
C HIS A 5 6.04 0.45 18.71
N ASN A 6 4.83 0.63 18.16
CA ASN A 6 4.69 0.78 16.72
C ASN A 6 5.24 2.15 16.31
N GLU A 7 5.83 2.24 15.12
CA GLU A 7 6.23 3.53 14.55
C GLU A 7 5.01 4.43 14.36
N SER A 8 5.18 5.71 14.67
CA SER A 8 4.08 6.65 14.54
C SER A 8 3.73 6.89 13.07
N LEU A 9 2.47 7.19 12.78
CA LEU A 9 2.03 7.54 11.43
C LEU A 9 2.81 8.75 10.85
N HIS A 10 3.25 9.66 11.72
CA HIS A 10 4.06 10.81 11.31
C HIS A 10 5.44 10.38 10.79
N ASP A 11 6.11 9.48 11.51
CA ASP A 11 7.43 8.98 11.15
C ASP A 11 7.35 8.16 9.86
N LEU A 12 6.36 7.27 9.74
CA LEU A 12 6.11 6.50 8.51
C LEU A 12 5.90 7.41 7.29
N ALA A 13 5.22 8.54 7.46
CA ALA A 13 5.02 9.51 6.38
C ALA A 13 6.30 10.27 6.00
N ILE A 14 7.17 10.56 6.98
CA ILE A 14 8.49 11.16 6.72
C ILE A 14 9.35 10.16 5.94
N ASP A 15 9.39 8.90 6.38
CA ASP A 15 10.19 7.86 5.75
C ASP A 15 9.74 7.58 4.32
N ALA A 16 8.42 7.46 4.09
CA ALA A 16 7.88 7.28 2.75
C ALA A 16 8.29 8.43 1.80
N ARG A 17 8.23 9.68 2.26
CA ARG A 17 8.66 10.86 1.48
C ARG A 17 10.16 10.82 1.21
N ALA A 18 10.96 10.52 2.22
CA ALA A 18 12.42 10.43 2.10
C ALA A 18 12.82 9.34 1.09
N HIS A 19 12.14 8.19 1.12
CA HIS A 19 12.40 7.08 0.20
C HIS A 19 12.07 7.44 -1.24
N LEU A 20 10.91 8.07 -1.50
CA LEU A 20 10.53 8.57 -2.82
C LEU A 20 11.59 9.54 -3.37
N LYS A 21 12.02 10.52 -2.56
CA LYS A 21 13.05 11.49 -2.94
C LYS A 21 14.41 10.85 -3.18
N HIS A 22 14.77 9.84 -2.39
CA HIS A 22 16.05 9.14 -2.54
C HIS A 22 16.12 8.35 -3.85
N PHE A 23 15.12 7.52 -4.13
CA PHE A 23 15.15 6.59 -5.27
C PHE A 23 14.70 7.22 -6.58
N TYR A 24 13.69 8.10 -6.55
CA TYR A 24 13.08 8.66 -7.77
C TYR A 24 13.45 10.12 -8.02
N ARG A 25 14.12 10.79 -7.07
CA ARG A 25 14.49 12.21 -7.17
C ARG A 25 13.27 13.14 -7.39
N GLN A 26 12.11 12.73 -6.89
CA GLN A 26 10.85 13.49 -6.93
C GLN A 26 10.44 13.88 -5.51
N GLU A 27 9.80 15.04 -5.37
CA GLU A 27 9.06 15.38 -4.14
C GLU A 27 7.67 14.75 -4.21
N ALA A 28 7.14 14.32 -3.05
CA ALA A 28 5.83 13.69 -3.01
C ALA A 28 4.70 14.70 -3.24
N ASP A 29 3.92 14.50 -4.30
CA ASP A 29 2.69 15.24 -4.57
C ASP A 29 1.60 14.88 -3.56
N LEU A 30 1.56 13.60 -3.15
CA LEU A 30 0.61 13.10 -2.17
C LEU A 30 1.25 12.05 -1.26
N VAL A 31 0.70 11.96 -0.05
CA VAL A 31 0.96 10.86 0.88
C VAL A 31 -0.38 10.34 1.37
N ALA A 32 -0.59 9.02 1.22
CA ALA A 32 -1.78 8.33 1.66
C ALA A 32 -1.41 7.27 2.70
N ALA A 33 -2.30 7.02 3.65
CA ALA A 33 -2.11 6.02 4.69
C ALA A 33 -3.37 5.18 4.87
N ALA A 34 -3.18 3.88 5.11
CA ALA A 34 -4.26 2.95 5.43
C ALA A 34 -3.88 2.13 6.68
N PRO A 35 -4.75 2.06 7.69
CA PRO A 35 -4.50 1.23 8.87
C PRO A 35 -4.79 -0.24 8.56
N GLY A 36 -4.06 -1.13 9.24
CA GLY A 36 -4.46 -2.51 9.42
C GLY A 36 -5.73 -2.59 10.28
N ARG A 37 -6.32 -3.78 10.35
CA ARG A 37 -7.52 -4.03 11.16
C ARG A 37 -7.44 -5.35 11.90
N VAL A 38 -8.13 -5.41 13.03
CA VAL A 38 -8.44 -6.64 13.74
C VAL A 38 -9.94 -6.79 13.84
N ASN A 39 -10.46 -8.00 13.78
CA ASN A 39 -11.86 -8.26 14.06
C ASN A 39 -12.01 -8.58 15.55
N LEU A 40 -12.91 -7.88 16.24
CA LEU A 40 -13.20 -8.16 17.65
C LEU A 40 -14.15 -9.36 17.78
N ILE A 41 -15.11 -9.46 16.87
CA ILE A 41 -16.07 -10.57 16.75
C ILE A 41 -16.62 -10.63 15.31
N GLY A 42 -17.15 -11.80 14.94
CA GLY A 42 -17.74 -12.04 13.63
C GLY A 42 -16.77 -12.65 12.62
N GLU A 43 -15.94 -13.61 13.05
CA GLU A 43 -15.10 -14.35 12.12
C GLU A 43 -15.88 -15.39 11.34
N HIS A 44 -15.54 -15.55 10.06
CA HIS A 44 -16.13 -16.53 9.15
C HIS A 44 -17.63 -16.33 8.86
N VAL A 45 -18.17 -15.14 9.10
CA VAL A 45 -19.58 -14.80 8.81
C VAL A 45 -19.73 -13.67 7.80
N ASP A 46 -18.65 -12.96 7.48
CA ASP A 46 -18.64 -11.85 6.52
C ASP A 46 -19.04 -12.29 5.10
N TYR A 47 -18.61 -13.47 4.68
CA TYR A 47 -19.01 -14.06 3.39
C TYR A 47 -20.41 -14.71 3.39
N CYS A 48 -21.10 -14.73 4.53
CA CYS A 48 -22.45 -15.29 4.71
C CYS A 48 -23.49 -14.20 4.96
N ASP A 49 -23.23 -12.94 4.57
CA ASP A 49 -24.06 -11.77 4.87
C ASP A 49 -24.28 -11.54 6.39
N GLY A 50 -23.35 -12.00 7.23
CA GLY A 50 -23.36 -11.79 8.68
C GLY A 50 -22.78 -10.44 9.12
N PHE A 51 -23.04 -10.07 10.38
CA PHE A 51 -22.46 -8.87 10.97
C PHE A 51 -21.04 -9.12 11.51
N VAL A 52 -20.17 -8.14 11.33
CA VAL A 52 -18.79 -8.14 11.85
C VAL A 52 -18.49 -6.86 12.61
N LEU A 53 -17.59 -6.92 13.59
CA LEU A 53 -17.12 -5.75 14.33
C LEU A 53 -15.60 -5.59 14.22
N PRO A 54 -15.11 -5.04 13.09
CA PRO A 54 -13.69 -4.72 12.91
C PRO A 54 -13.31 -3.43 13.64
N LEU A 55 -12.03 -3.33 14.00
CA LEU A 55 -11.40 -2.12 14.52
C LEU A 55 -10.07 -1.89 13.79
N ALA A 56 -9.84 -0.64 13.38
CA ALA A 56 -8.53 -0.21 12.89
C ALA A 56 -7.50 -0.25 14.03
N ILE A 57 -6.29 -0.70 13.73
CA ILE A 57 -5.19 -0.75 14.69
C ILE A 57 -4.10 0.25 14.34
N ASP A 58 -3.24 0.56 15.32
CA ASP A 58 -2.11 1.48 15.14
C ASP A 58 -0.93 0.82 14.40
N ARG A 59 -1.21 0.28 13.21
CA ARG A 59 -0.24 -0.28 12.27
C ARG A 59 -0.68 0.15 10.88
N HIS A 60 0.18 0.85 10.14
CA HIS A 60 -0.21 1.51 8.90
C HIS A 60 0.66 1.08 7.73
N ILE A 61 0.08 1.07 6.53
CA ILE A 61 0.81 1.16 5.27
C ILE A 61 0.73 2.60 4.80
N VAL A 62 1.88 3.21 4.49
CA VAL A 62 1.97 4.58 3.99
C VAL A 62 2.61 4.58 2.61
N ILE A 63 2.01 5.32 1.67
CA ILE A 63 2.50 5.47 0.30
C ILE A 63 2.71 6.96 0.04
N ALA A 64 3.94 7.34 -0.31
CA ALA A 64 4.24 8.63 -0.90
C ALA A 64 4.34 8.47 -2.42
N ALA A 65 3.67 9.33 -3.18
CA ALA A 65 3.60 9.23 -4.63
C ALA A 65 3.81 10.58 -5.31
N ALA A 66 4.36 10.54 -6.51
CA ALA A 66 4.52 11.67 -7.42
C ALA A 66 4.16 11.25 -8.84
N GLN A 67 3.58 12.15 -9.62
CA GLN A 67 3.22 11.89 -11.00
C GLN A 67 4.39 12.21 -11.94
N ASP A 68 4.79 11.25 -12.78
CA ASP A 68 5.93 11.42 -13.71
C ASP A 68 5.58 11.32 -15.20
N ASN A 69 4.28 11.14 -15.53
CA ASN A 69 3.74 11.06 -16.90
C ASN A 69 4.42 10.02 -17.81
N THR A 70 5.05 8.98 -17.24
CA THR A 70 5.77 7.96 -18.02
C THR A 70 4.88 6.85 -18.59
N GLY A 71 3.62 6.75 -18.16
CA GLY A 71 2.70 5.68 -18.56
C GLY A 71 2.88 4.37 -17.81
N GLU A 72 3.78 4.33 -16.82
CA GLU A 72 3.99 3.22 -15.91
C GLU A 72 4.00 3.71 -14.46
N ALA A 73 3.62 2.84 -13.52
CA ALA A 73 3.83 3.05 -12.10
C ALA A 73 5.07 2.28 -11.66
N ARG A 74 6.03 2.98 -11.06
CA ARG A 74 7.23 2.40 -10.44
C ARG A 74 7.09 2.48 -8.93
N ILE A 75 7.14 1.34 -8.26
CA ILE A 75 6.88 1.23 -6.83
C ILE A 75 8.00 0.48 -6.13
N ARG A 76 8.47 1.03 -5.01
CA ARG A 76 9.39 0.40 -4.07
C ARG A 76 8.75 0.31 -2.69
N SER A 77 8.87 -0.83 -2.04
CA SER A 77 8.63 -0.96 -0.60
C SER A 77 9.92 -0.66 0.15
N ILE A 78 9.82 -0.14 1.37
CA ILE A 78 10.98 0.08 2.25
C ILE A 78 11.55 -1.26 2.73
N GLU A 79 10.69 -2.27 2.88
CA GLU A 79 11.07 -3.59 3.38
C GLU A 79 11.56 -4.55 2.28
N GLU A 80 11.33 -4.21 1.01
CA GLU A 80 11.65 -5.07 -0.14
C GLU A 80 12.77 -4.47 -0.99
N ALA A 81 13.74 -5.30 -1.38
CA ALA A 81 14.84 -4.84 -2.23
C ALA A 81 14.41 -4.60 -3.69
N GLU A 82 13.40 -5.33 -4.15
CA GLU A 82 12.95 -5.32 -5.55
C GLU A 82 11.96 -4.18 -5.83
N GLU A 83 12.18 -3.49 -6.96
CA GLU A 83 11.23 -2.53 -7.51
C GLU A 83 10.19 -3.23 -8.39
N ALA A 84 8.93 -2.85 -8.22
CA ALA A 84 7.85 -3.27 -9.08
C ALA A 84 7.59 -2.19 -10.14
N VAL A 85 7.61 -2.58 -11.42
CA VAL A 85 7.18 -1.74 -12.54
C VAL A 85 5.87 -2.28 -13.11
N ILE A 86 4.88 -1.40 -13.21
CA ILE A 86 3.51 -1.71 -13.64
C ILE A 86 3.14 -0.78 -14.79
N PRO A 87 3.17 -1.24 -16.05
CA PRO A 87 2.70 -0.44 -17.17
C PRO A 87 1.18 -0.23 -17.06
N LEU A 88 0.68 0.97 -17.36
CA LEU A 88 -0.72 1.33 -17.11
C LEU A 88 -1.62 1.24 -18.37
N ASP A 89 -1.07 0.80 -19.50
CA ASP A 89 -1.69 0.82 -20.82
C ASP A 89 -2.39 -0.48 -21.22
N HIS A 90 -2.25 -1.55 -20.43
CA HIS A 90 -2.82 -2.86 -20.73
C HIS A 90 -3.40 -3.55 -19.50
N THR A 91 -4.04 -4.70 -19.72
CA THR A 91 -4.59 -5.54 -18.66
C THR A 91 -3.49 -6.07 -17.76
N LEU A 92 -3.62 -5.88 -16.46
CA LEU A 92 -2.62 -6.28 -15.49
C LEU A 92 -2.82 -7.73 -15.03
N GLU A 93 -1.75 -8.53 -15.12
CA GLU A 93 -1.68 -9.90 -14.62
C GLU A 93 -0.81 -10.00 -13.36
N SER A 94 -1.02 -11.06 -12.57
CA SER A 94 -0.19 -11.35 -11.41
C SER A 94 1.26 -11.65 -11.81
N ARG A 95 2.23 -11.01 -11.15
CA ARG A 95 3.66 -11.16 -11.38
C ARG A 95 4.46 -11.20 -10.07
N ILE A 96 5.76 -11.47 -10.20
CA ILE A 96 6.75 -11.26 -9.14
C ILE A 96 7.23 -9.79 -9.21
N PRO A 97 7.47 -9.12 -8.07
CA PRO A 97 7.30 -9.64 -6.71
C PRO A 97 5.82 -9.72 -6.30
N GLN A 98 5.48 -10.73 -5.48
CA GLN A 98 4.08 -11.07 -5.17
C GLN A 98 3.35 -9.94 -4.44
N TRP A 99 4.04 -9.16 -3.60
CA TRP A 99 3.45 -8.01 -2.91
C TRP A 99 2.90 -6.96 -3.90
N SER A 100 3.52 -6.83 -5.08
CA SER A 100 3.08 -5.86 -6.09
C SER A 100 1.71 -6.20 -6.68
N ASN A 101 1.24 -7.44 -6.53
CA ASN A 101 -0.07 -7.87 -7.04
C ASN A 101 -1.24 -7.19 -6.33
N PHE A 102 -1.08 -6.76 -5.08
CA PHE A 102 -2.10 -5.94 -4.41
C PHE A 102 -2.33 -4.63 -5.16
N LEU A 103 -1.25 -3.97 -5.60
CA LEU A 103 -1.33 -2.73 -6.36
C LEU A 103 -1.85 -2.98 -7.78
N ARG A 104 -1.38 -4.04 -8.45
CA ARG A 104 -1.87 -4.44 -9.79
C ARG A 104 -3.38 -4.68 -9.78
N GLY A 105 -3.89 -5.39 -8.79
CA GLY A 105 -5.33 -5.66 -8.65
C GLY A 105 -6.15 -4.38 -8.45
N VAL A 106 -5.69 -3.47 -7.59
CA VAL A 106 -6.35 -2.17 -7.37
C VAL A 106 -6.35 -1.33 -8.65
N LEU A 107 -5.20 -1.20 -9.32
CA LEU A 107 -5.06 -0.43 -10.56
C LEU A 107 -5.96 -1.00 -11.68
N GLU A 108 -5.98 -2.32 -11.86
CA GLU A 108 -6.87 -2.97 -12.83
C GLU A 108 -8.35 -2.76 -12.47
N GLY A 109 -8.69 -2.81 -11.17
CA GLY A 109 -10.03 -2.52 -10.68
C GLY A 109 -10.49 -1.09 -10.98
N PHE A 110 -9.59 -0.10 -10.88
CA PHE A 110 -9.88 1.28 -11.28
C PHE A 110 -9.96 1.45 -12.80
N ARG A 111 -9.13 0.75 -13.57
CA ARG A 111 -9.14 0.82 -15.04
C ARG A 111 -10.44 0.30 -15.68
N ARG A 112 -11.10 -0.66 -15.02
CA ARG A 112 -12.37 -1.26 -15.48
C ARG A 112 -13.62 -0.47 -15.10
N ARG A 113 -13.49 0.56 -14.27
CA ARG A 113 -14.60 1.45 -13.87
C ARG A 113 -14.77 2.57 -14.87
#